data_AF-A0A4Q9HJN3-F1
#
_entry.id   AF-A0A4Q9HJN3-F1
#
_cell.length_a   1.000
_cell.length_b   1.000
_cell.length_c   1.000
_cell.angle_alpha   90.00
_cell.angle_beta   90.00
_cell.angle_gamma   90.00
#
_symmetry.space_group_name_H-M   'P 1'
#
loop_
_entity.id
_entity.type
_entity.pdbx_description
1 polymer ?
#
loop_
_entity_poly.entity_id
_entity_poly.type
_entity_poly.pdbx_seq_one_letter_code
_entity_poly.pdbx_strand_id
1 'polypeptide(L)'
;MTSPPCALPPRVRLPLHRRVLPLTAVAIALPLAKLPPRYLRAVLEVLRVGARPGTAAQASAARAAVVAVSLHCAVHNCLQRSIAAAVLCRFRGVWPTWQTGVRTTPFAAHAWIEADGQVIDEPYPDGYYRPLLTVAPRPPKRAAR
;
A
#
# COMPACT_ATOMS: atom_id res chain seq x y z
N MET A 1 -25.09 -0.01 -16.06
CA MET A 1 -24.40 0.54 -14.87
C MET A 1 -23.08 1.13 -15.33
N THR A 2 -23.05 2.43 -15.59
CA THR A 2 -21.87 3.15 -16.06
C THR A 2 -20.98 3.42 -14.86
N SER A 3 -19.74 2.91 -14.86
CA SER A 3 -18.75 3.25 -13.84
C SER A 3 -18.66 4.79 -13.71
N PRO A 4 -18.66 5.35 -12.49
CA PRO A 4 -18.42 6.78 -12.35
C PRO A 4 -17.06 7.13 -12.97
N PRO A 5 -16.92 8.30 -13.63
CA PRO A 5 -15.64 8.73 -14.16
C PRO A 5 -14.63 8.72 -13.03
N CYS A 6 -13.61 7.87 -13.18
CA CYS A 6 -12.51 7.77 -12.23
C CYS A 6 -11.73 9.08 -12.33
N ALA A 7 -12.07 10.06 -11.47
CA ALA A 7 -11.33 11.30 -11.39
C ALA A 7 -9.88 10.94 -11.03
N LEU A 8 -8.96 11.13 -11.98
CA LEU A 8 -7.55 10.92 -11.75
C LEU A 8 -7.13 11.82 -10.57
N PRO A 9 -6.56 11.26 -9.49
CA PRO A 9 -6.06 12.09 -8.41
C PRO A 9 -5.03 13.07 -8.98
N PRO A 10 -4.96 14.32 -8.47
CA PRO A 10 -4.03 15.32 -8.96
C PRO A 10 -2.60 14.77 -8.95
N ARG A 11 -1.97 14.72 -10.12
CA ARG A 11 -0.63 14.15 -10.27
C ARG A 11 0.37 15.06 -9.58
N VAL A 12 0.94 14.60 -8.46
CA VAL A 12 2.13 15.22 -7.88
C VAL A 12 3.27 15.12 -8.90
N ARG A 13 3.76 16.25 -9.40
CA ARG A 13 4.93 16.25 -10.29
C ARG A 13 6.19 15.97 -9.45
N LEU A 14 6.68 14.75 -9.52
CA LEU A 14 7.95 14.39 -8.89
C LEU A 14 9.13 14.79 -9.80
N PRO A 15 10.18 15.44 -9.27
CA PRO A 15 11.42 15.66 -10.00
C PRO A 15 12.07 14.31 -10.33
N LEU A 16 12.81 14.23 -11.45
CA LEU A 16 13.28 12.96 -12.03
C LEU A 16 14.07 12.10 -11.03
N HIS A 17 14.92 12.72 -10.20
CA HIS A 17 15.71 12.02 -9.18
C HIS A 17 14.84 11.34 -8.10
N ARG A 18 13.63 11.85 -7.82
CA ARG A 18 12.69 11.25 -6.86
C ARG A 18 11.80 10.17 -7.46
N ARG A 19 11.90 9.89 -8.76
CA ARG A 19 11.10 8.86 -9.44
C ARG A 19 11.72 7.47 -9.35
N VAL A 20 13.02 7.37 -9.13
CA VAL A 20 13.74 6.08 -9.09
C VAL A 20 13.15 5.16 -8.03
N LEU A 21 13.01 5.62 -6.78
CA LEU A 21 12.45 4.80 -5.70
C LEU A 21 11.00 4.36 -5.97
N PRO A 22 10.04 5.24 -6.33
CA PRO A 22 8.70 4.81 -6.72
C PRO A 22 8.67 3.84 -7.90
N LEU A 23 9.49 4.05 -8.94
CA LEU A 23 9.55 3.16 -10.11
C LEU A 23 10.07 1.77 -9.73
N THR A 24 11.15 1.71 -8.94
CA THR A 24 11.66 0.42 -8.42
C THR A 24 10.64 -0.28 -7.54
N ALA A 25 9.90 0.44 -6.69
CA ALA A 25 8.82 -0.14 -5.88
C ALA A 25 7.68 -0.70 -6.75
N VAL A 26 7.29 0.00 -7.82
CA VAL A 26 6.29 -0.51 -8.79
C VAL A 26 6.80 -1.75 -9.51
N ALA A 27 8.07 -1.75 -9.92
CA ALA A 27 8.71 -2.88 -10.59
C ALA A 27 8.78 -4.12 -9.68
N ILE A 28 9.06 -3.95 -8.39
CA ILE A 28 9.04 -5.03 -7.39
C ILE A 28 7.60 -5.50 -7.11
N ALA A 29 6.63 -4.59 -7.07
CA ALA A 29 5.24 -4.96 -6.80
C ALA A 29 4.60 -5.80 -7.91
N LEU A 30 5.06 -5.67 -9.17
CA LEU A 30 4.55 -6.45 -10.31
C LEU A 30 4.65 -7.97 -10.11
N PRO A 31 5.84 -8.57 -9.88
CA PRO A 31 5.95 -9.99 -9.63
C PRO A 31 5.27 -10.40 -8.30
N LEU A 32 5.36 -9.56 -7.25
CA LEU A 32 4.72 -9.86 -5.96
C LEU A 32 3.20 -9.97 -6.06
N ALA A 33 2.56 -9.11 -6.86
CA ALA A 33 1.11 -9.15 -7.08
C ALA A 33 0.64 -10.42 -7.82
N LYS A 34 1.54 -11.16 -8.47
CA LYS A 34 1.26 -12.44 -9.16
C LYS A 34 1.54 -13.65 -8.28
N LEU A 35 2.15 -13.47 -7.10
CA LEU A 35 2.44 -14.58 -6.21
C LEU A 35 1.16 -15.13 -5.55
N PRO A 36 1.13 -16.43 -5.24
CA PRO A 36 0.10 -16.98 -4.38
C PRO A 36 0.09 -16.25 -3.02
N PRO A 37 -1.09 -16.06 -2.38
CA PRO A 37 -1.22 -15.30 -1.14
C PRO A 37 -0.25 -15.72 -0.03
N ARG A 38 0.05 -17.03 0.07
CA ARG A 38 1.00 -17.57 1.05
C ARG A 38 2.42 -17.04 0.88
N TYR A 39 2.91 -16.93 -0.37
CA TYR A 39 4.26 -16.44 -0.63
C TYR A 39 4.31 -14.92 -0.57
N LEU A 40 3.27 -14.25 -1.08
CA LEU A 40 3.15 -12.81 -0.92
C LEU A 40 3.22 -12.40 0.56
N ARG A 41 2.45 -13.09 1.42
CA ARG A 41 2.49 -12.89 2.87
C ARG A 41 3.89 -13.07 3.42
N ALA A 42 4.54 -14.20 3.13
CA ALA A 42 5.87 -14.51 3.64
C ALA A 42 6.89 -13.43 3.24
N VAL A 43 6.87 -12.98 1.98
CA VAL A 43 7.76 -11.92 1.51
C VAL A 43 7.49 -10.60 2.23
N LEU A 44 6.22 -10.19 2.37
CA LEU A 44 5.88 -8.95 3.07
C LEU A 44 6.24 -9.01 4.56
N GLU A 45 6.08 -10.17 5.20
CA GLU A 45 6.47 -10.41 6.59
C GLU A 45 7.99 -10.31 6.80
N VAL A 46 8.79 -10.69 5.82
CA VAL A 46 10.25 -10.49 5.82
C VAL A 46 10.58 -9.01 5.56
N LEU A 47 9.94 -8.39 4.58
CA LEU A 47 10.20 -7.00 4.21
C LEU A 47 9.91 -6.03 5.36
N ARG A 48 8.88 -6.27 6.19
CA ARG A 48 8.58 -5.41 7.34
C ARG A 48 9.66 -5.40 8.42
N VAL A 49 10.56 -6.38 8.46
CA VAL A 49 11.55 -6.49 9.54
C VAL A 49 12.54 -5.32 9.48
N GLY A 50 12.78 -4.70 10.64
CA GLY A 50 13.70 -3.58 10.80
C GLY A 50 13.12 -2.21 10.45
N ALA A 51 11.88 -2.14 9.96
CA ALA A 51 11.20 -0.88 9.70
C ALA A 51 10.42 -0.38 10.92
N ARG A 52 10.38 0.93 11.12
CA ARG A 52 9.56 1.57 12.16
C ARG A 52 8.09 1.65 11.70
N PRO A 53 7.10 1.73 12.61
CA PRO A 53 5.73 2.05 12.23
C PRO A 53 5.70 3.36 11.42
N GLY A 54 5.06 3.35 10.25
CA GLY A 54 4.89 4.54 9.42
C GLY A 54 3.65 5.34 9.81
N THR A 55 3.70 6.65 9.61
CA THR A 55 2.56 7.56 9.82
C THR A 55 1.65 7.62 8.59
N ALA A 56 0.41 8.08 8.79
CA ALA A 56 -0.56 8.30 7.71
C ALA A 56 -0.01 9.22 6.61
N ALA A 57 0.68 10.30 6.99
CA ALA A 57 1.32 11.22 6.04
C ALA A 57 2.42 10.55 5.21
N GLN A 58 3.24 9.69 5.82
CA GLN A 58 4.29 8.95 5.11
C GLN A 58 3.70 7.93 4.13
N ALA A 59 2.67 7.22 4.55
CA ALA A 59 1.96 6.23 3.75
C ALA A 59 1.23 6.88 2.56
N SER A 60 0.52 7.99 2.80
CA SER A 60 -0.16 8.76 1.74
C SER A 60 0.85 9.33 0.74
N ALA A 61 1.95 9.92 1.22
CA ALA A 61 3.02 10.42 0.34
C ALA A 61 3.68 9.31 -0.48
N ALA A 62 3.81 8.08 0.05
CA ALA A 62 4.30 6.93 -0.70
C ALA A 62 3.30 6.49 -1.78
N ARG A 63 2.02 6.36 -1.43
CA ARG A 63 0.95 6.00 -2.36
C ARG A 63 0.82 7.02 -3.48
N ALA A 64 0.81 8.31 -3.16
CA ALA A 64 0.78 9.39 -4.15
C ALA A 64 1.97 9.34 -5.11
N ALA A 65 3.17 9.06 -4.61
CA ALA A 65 4.36 8.91 -5.44
C ALA A 65 4.28 7.71 -6.41
N VAL A 66 3.74 6.58 -5.95
CA VAL A 66 3.48 5.39 -6.78
C VAL A 66 2.46 5.69 -7.89
N VAL A 67 1.35 6.32 -7.53
CA VAL A 67 0.28 6.73 -8.46
C VAL A 67 0.80 7.74 -9.49
N ALA A 68 1.69 8.65 -9.08
CA ALA A 68 2.28 9.64 -9.98
C ALA A 68 3.18 9.02 -11.06
N VAL A 69 3.84 7.90 -10.77
CA VAL A 69 4.77 7.23 -11.72
C VAL A 69 4.16 6.06 -12.48
N SER A 70 2.97 5.57 -12.09
CA SER A 70 2.32 4.41 -12.71
C SER A 70 0.81 4.62 -12.90
N LEU A 71 0.39 4.76 -14.16
CA LEU A 71 -1.02 4.85 -14.54
C LEU A 71 -1.79 3.57 -14.19
N HIS A 72 -1.16 2.41 -14.30
CA HIS A 72 -1.77 1.14 -13.92
C HIS A 72 -2.11 1.13 -12.44
N CYS A 73 -1.20 1.59 -11.58
CA CYS A 73 -1.46 1.74 -10.15
C CYS A 73 -2.45 2.88 -9.87
N ALA A 74 -2.54 3.92 -10.72
CA ALA A 74 -3.46 5.03 -10.53
C ALA A 74 -4.94 4.65 -10.73
N VAL A 75 -5.21 3.84 -11.75
CA VAL A 75 -6.59 3.57 -12.20
C VAL A 75 -7.07 2.17 -11.78
N HIS A 76 -6.20 1.15 -11.88
CA HIS A 76 -6.54 -0.24 -11.65
C HIS A 76 -5.55 -0.88 -10.66
N ASN A 77 -5.64 -2.19 -10.43
CA ASN A 77 -4.65 -2.96 -9.66
C ASN A 77 -4.39 -2.45 -8.23
N CYS A 78 -5.45 -2.41 -7.40
CA CYS A 78 -5.33 -2.06 -5.97
C CYS A 78 -4.27 -2.89 -5.24
N LEU A 79 -4.14 -4.19 -5.56
CA LEU A 79 -3.11 -5.06 -4.99
C LEU A 79 -1.69 -4.59 -5.31
N GLN A 80 -1.40 -4.33 -6.59
CA GLN A 80 -0.08 -3.86 -6.99
C GLN A 80 0.20 -2.47 -6.39
N ARG A 81 -0.79 -1.57 -6.36
CA ARG A 81 -0.65 -0.23 -5.77
C ARG A 81 -0.32 -0.31 -4.28
N SER A 82 -1.05 -1.13 -3.51
CA SER A 82 -0.83 -1.25 -2.07
C SER A 82 0.52 -1.88 -1.74
N ILE A 83 0.94 -2.91 -2.49
CA ILE A 83 2.27 -3.52 -2.36
C ILE A 83 3.37 -2.50 -2.70
N ALA A 84 3.25 -1.79 -3.82
CA ALA A 84 4.23 -0.78 -4.22
C ALA A 84 4.36 0.34 -3.17
N ALA A 85 3.24 0.80 -2.60
CA ALA A 85 3.25 1.80 -1.55
C ALA A 85 3.91 1.29 -0.26
N ALA A 86 3.66 0.04 0.14
CA ALA A 86 4.31 -0.59 1.28
C ALA A 86 5.83 -0.77 1.06
N VAL A 87 6.25 -1.22 -0.13
CA VAL A 87 7.67 -1.34 -0.50
C VAL A 87 8.36 0.03 -0.52
N LEU A 88 7.71 1.07 -1.05
CA LEU A 88 8.26 2.42 -1.04
C LEU A 88 8.40 2.97 0.38
N CYS A 89 7.43 2.70 1.26
CA CYS A 89 7.56 3.00 2.69
C CYS A 89 8.78 2.28 3.28
N ARG A 90 8.97 1.01 2.92
CA ARG A 90 10.11 0.21 3.40
C ARG A 90 11.46 0.78 3.00
N PHE A 91 11.58 1.30 1.78
CA PHE A 91 12.77 2.03 1.33
C PHE A 91 13.04 3.30 2.14
N ARG A 92 12.00 3.89 2.72
CA ARG A 92 12.08 5.06 3.61
C ARG A 92 12.26 4.66 5.10
N GLY A 93 12.47 3.37 5.39
CA GLY A 93 12.71 2.88 6.75
C GLY A 93 11.45 2.74 7.62
N VAL A 94 10.26 2.89 7.03
CA VAL A 94 8.98 2.77 7.72
C VAL A 94 8.11 1.66 7.11
N TRP A 95 7.16 1.15 7.86
CA TRP A 95 6.21 0.14 7.37
C TRP A 95 4.80 0.56 7.74
N PRO A 96 3.87 0.68 6.79
CA PRO A 96 2.45 0.78 7.08
C PRO A 96 1.89 -0.62 7.35
N THR A 97 0.75 -0.72 8.02
CA THR A 97 0.00 -1.98 8.06
C THR A 97 -0.52 -2.27 6.67
N TRP A 98 0.00 -3.31 6.01
CA TRP A 98 -0.50 -3.73 4.71
C TRP A 98 -1.62 -4.75 4.88
N GLN A 99 -2.72 -4.58 4.15
CA GLN A 99 -3.90 -5.43 4.28
C GLN A 99 -4.47 -5.81 2.92
N THR A 100 -5.03 -7.01 2.84
CA THR A 100 -5.93 -7.44 1.77
C THR A 100 -7.17 -8.07 2.36
N GLY A 101 -8.29 -7.92 1.68
CA GLY A 101 -9.54 -8.52 2.11
C GLY A 101 -10.66 -8.16 1.16
N VAL A 102 -11.81 -7.82 1.71
CA VAL A 102 -13.01 -7.52 0.93
C VAL A 102 -13.56 -6.15 1.31
N ARG A 103 -14.03 -5.42 0.31
CA ARG A 103 -14.98 -4.32 0.50
C ARG A 103 -16.37 -4.93 0.67
N THR A 104 -17.15 -4.46 1.65
CA THR A 104 -18.50 -5.01 1.94
C THR A 104 -19.53 -4.58 0.90
N THR A 105 -19.54 -3.30 0.50
CA THR A 105 -20.51 -2.77 -0.47
C THR A 105 -19.87 -1.78 -1.43
N PRO A 106 -19.94 -2.01 -2.76
CA PRO A 106 -20.26 -3.29 -3.41
C PRO A 106 -19.17 -4.33 -3.15
N PHE A 107 -19.56 -5.60 -2.96
CA PHE A 107 -18.64 -6.68 -2.61
C PHE A 107 -17.54 -6.85 -3.66
N ALA A 108 -16.29 -6.68 -3.25
CA ALA A 108 -15.13 -6.84 -4.12
C ALA A 108 -13.89 -7.17 -3.31
N ALA A 109 -13.00 -8.00 -3.86
CA ALA A 109 -11.66 -8.15 -3.31
C ALA A 109 -10.92 -6.81 -3.39
N HIS A 110 -10.25 -6.44 -2.30
CA HIS A 110 -9.52 -5.18 -2.21
C HIS A 110 -8.23 -5.31 -1.43
N ALA A 111 -7.30 -4.40 -1.68
CA ALA A 111 -6.01 -4.33 -1.01
C ALA A 111 -5.66 -2.87 -0.73
N TRP A 112 -5.20 -2.60 0.49
CA TRP A 112 -4.93 -1.25 0.97
C TRP A 112 -3.77 -1.23 1.97
N ILE A 113 -3.37 -0.04 2.36
CA ILE A 113 -2.44 0.19 3.47
C ILE A 113 -3.14 1.04 4.52
N GLU A 114 -2.80 0.79 5.78
CA GLU A 114 -3.31 1.48 6.95
C GLU A 114 -2.13 2.00 7.76
N ALA A 115 -2.24 3.23 8.26
CA ALA A 115 -1.27 3.83 9.16
C ALA A 115 -1.98 4.77 10.11
N ASP A 116 -1.50 4.88 11.36
CA ASP A 116 -2.16 5.64 12.43
C ASP A 116 -3.65 5.27 12.63
N GLY A 117 -4.02 4.00 12.38
CA GLY A 117 -5.40 3.51 12.50
C GLY A 117 -6.33 3.96 11.37
N GLN A 118 -5.79 4.55 10.29
CA GLN A 118 -6.56 5.09 9.17
C GLN A 118 -6.24 4.36 7.87
N VAL A 119 -7.27 4.05 7.10
CA VAL A 119 -7.12 3.54 5.73
C VAL A 119 -6.65 4.67 4.82
N ILE A 120 -5.55 4.45 4.10
CA ILE A 120 -4.86 5.53 3.40
C ILE A 120 -5.41 5.76 1.99
N ASP A 121 -5.97 6.95 1.77
CA ASP A 121 -6.44 7.50 0.50
C ASP A 121 -7.40 6.58 -0.28
N GLU A 122 -8.19 5.79 0.43
CA GLU A 122 -9.24 4.96 -0.16
C GLU A 122 -10.59 5.69 -0.14
N PRO A 123 -11.44 5.54 -1.17
CA PRO A 123 -12.61 6.40 -1.36
C PRO A 123 -13.81 6.05 -0.46
N TYR A 124 -13.72 5.01 0.35
CA TYR A 124 -14.81 4.53 1.21
C TYR A 124 -14.43 4.72 2.68
N PRO A 125 -15.41 5.05 3.55
CA PRO A 125 -15.15 5.31 4.96
C PRO A 125 -14.78 4.04 5.73
N ASP A 126 -14.26 4.24 6.94
CA ASP A 126 -13.89 3.15 7.85
C ASP A 126 -15.05 2.17 8.08
N GLY A 127 -14.74 0.89 8.22
CA GLY A 127 -15.73 -0.19 8.38
C GLY A 127 -16.28 -0.77 7.07
N TYR A 128 -16.00 -0.16 5.90
CA TYR A 128 -16.33 -0.74 4.59
C TYR A 128 -15.36 -1.84 4.16
N TYR A 129 -14.20 -1.93 4.80
CA TYR A 129 -13.18 -2.93 4.49
C TYR A 129 -13.07 -3.95 5.61
N ARG A 130 -13.05 -5.23 5.24
CA ARG A 130 -12.82 -6.35 6.15
C ARG A 130 -11.50 -7.02 5.76
N PRO A 131 -10.45 -6.92 6.58
CA PRO A 131 -9.16 -7.55 6.29
C PRO A 131 -9.30 -9.07 6.41
N LEU A 132 -8.70 -9.78 5.45
CA LEU A 132 -8.50 -11.24 5.48
C LEU A 132 -7.04 -11.60 5.77
N LEU A 133 -6.12 -10.75 5.33
CA LEU A 133 -4.69 -10.88 5.56
C LEU A 133 -4.13 -9.52 5.97
N THR A 134 -3.36 -9.51 7.05
CA THR A 134 -2.76 -8.30 7.63
C THR A 134 -1.28 -8.53 7.89
N VAL A 135 -0.44 -7.60 7.43
CA VAL A 135 1.00 -7.54 7.68
C VAL A 135 1.31 -6.19 8.36
N ALA A 136 1.11 -6.14 9.67
CA ALA A 136 1.36 -4.96 10.49
C ALA A 136 2.87 -4.74 10.77
N PRO A 137 3.31 -3.53 11.14
CA PRO A 137 4.67 -3.29 11.63
C PRO A 137 4.99 -4.22 12.80
N ARG A 138 6.26 -4.63 12.95
CA ARG A 138 6.65 -5.41 14.13
C ARG A 138 6.63 -4.45 15.34
N PRO A 139 5.89 -4.77 16.42
CA PRO A 139 5.94 -3.94 17.61
C PRO A 139 7.40 -3.87 18.09
N PRO A 140 7.87 -2.71 18.57
CA PRO A 140 9.19 -2.62 19.18
C PRO A 140 9.26 -3.69 20.26
N LYS A 141 10.37 -4.43 20.30
CA LYS A 141 10.64 -5.43 21.35
C LYS A 141 10.50 -4.66 22.66
N ARG A 142 9.41 -4.86 23.41
CA ARG A 142 9.28 -4.30 24.77
C ARG A 142 10.52 -4.77 25.50
N ALA A 143 11.42 -3.84 25.86
CA ALA A 143 12.48 -4.15 26.80
C ALA A 143 11.75 -4.63 28.05
N ALA A 144 11.96 -5.90 28.40
CA ALA A 144 11.53 -6.42 29.69
C ALA A 144 12.15 -5.49 30.74
N ARG A 145 11.29 -4.86 31.54
CA ARG A 145 11.67 -4.03 32.67
C ARG A 145 11.60 -4.88 33.93
#